data_AF-A0A4Y2RI68-F1
#
_entry.id   AF-A0A4Y2RI68-F1
#
_cell.length_a   1.000
_cell.length_b   1.000
_cell.length_c   1.000
_cell.angle_alpha   90.00
_cell.angle_beta   90.00
_cell.angle_gamma   90.00
#
_symmetry.space_group_name_H-M   'P 1'
#
loop_
_entity.id
_entity.type
_entity.pdbx_description
1 polymer ?
#
loop_
_entity_poly.entity_id
_entity_poly.type
_entity_poly.pdbx_seq_one_letter_code
_entity_poly.pdbx_strand_id
1 'polypeptide(L)'
;MDILVRFWHNYQVATCYLTLVLIGHAKAHVILSAFYQCMEKLKLSKILQISMDGPNVNWKFFENLQADLEKEYSHEALSIGSCGLHILHNAFKYGESSTGWNISEILTSLCWLSKDSPARREDFLTLSTLKKFPLKFCKARWLENVPAVERDIQIWPDVVSYVQKVEKGVFVTKKTKAI
;
A
#
# COMPACT_ATOMS: atom_id res chain seq x y z
N MET A 1 12.93 -5.00 5.20
CA MET A 1 12.66 -6.20 4.40
C MET A 1 12.17 -7.27 5.35
N ASP A 2 10.89 -7.62 5.26
CA ASP A 2 10.30 -8.72 6.01
C ASP A 2 10.51 -10.02 5.25
N ILE A 3 10.88 -11.10 5.95
CA ILE A 3 11.01 -12.43 5.39
C ILE A 3 9.90 -13.33 5.93
N LEU A 4 9.03 -13.74 5.03
CA LEU A 4 7.94 -14.69 5.26
C LEU A 4 8.27 -15.98 4.53
N VAL A 5 8.17 -17.12 5.21
CA VAL A 5 8.41 -18.43 4.63
C VAL A 5 7.09 -19.14 4.46
N ARG A 6 6.80 -19.59 3.24
CA ARG A 6 5.62 -20.40 2.92
C ARG A 6 6.08 -21.82 2.62
N PHE A 7 5.46 -22.79 3.28
CA PHE A 7 5.83 -24.19 3.15
C PHE A 7 4.61 -25.09 3.27
N TRP A 8 4.70 -26.30 2.71
CA TRP A 8 3.64 -27.30 2.80
C TRP A 8 3.70 -28.02 4.15
N HIS A 9 2.60 -28.01 4.89
CA HIS A 9 2.48 -28.67 6.18
C HIS A 9 1.03 -29.13 6.42
N ASN A 10 0.83 -30.39 6.81
CA ASN A 10 -0.49 -30.98 7.09
C ASN A 10 -1.55 -30.71 5.99
N TYR A 11 -1.21 -31.00 4.74
CA TYR A 11 -2.09 -30.84 3.58
C TYR A 11 -2.52 -29.40 3.26
N GLN A 12 -1.80 -28.40 3.77
CA GLN A 12 -2.05 -27.00 3.49
C GLN A 12 -0.75 -26.21 3.36
N VAL A 13 -0.83 -25.03 2.74
CA VAL A 13 0.26 -24.06 2.75
C VAL A 13 0.23 -23.29 4.07
N ALA A 14 1.25 -23.48 4.90
CA ALA A 14 1.47 -22.69 6.09
C ALA A 14 2.38 -21.49 5.75
N THR A 15 2.16 -20.37 6.43
CA THR A 15 3.04 -19.19 6.36
C THR A 15 3.56 -18.88 7.75
N CYS A 16 4.88 -18.73 7.89
CA CYS A 16 5.48 -18.22 9.12
C CYS A 16 6.31 -16.97 8.84
N TYR A 17 6.31 -16.06 9.80
CA TYR A 17 7.26 -14.96 9.82
C TYR A 17 8.61 -15.47 10.32
N LEU A 18 9.67 -15.20 9.55
CA LEU A 18 11.02 -15.61 9.90
C LEU A 18 11.76 -14.48 10.63
N THR A 19 11.87 -13.32 9.99
CA THR A 19 12.61 -12.17 10.53
C THR A 19 12.33 -10.88 9.74
N LEU A 20 12.82 -9.76 10.26
CA LEU A 20 12.82 -8.44 9.63
C LEU A 20 14.26 -7.91 9.64
N VAL A 21 14.70 -7.37 8.50
CA VAL A 21 15.95 -6.62 8.40
C VAL A 21 15.65 -5.19 7.99
N LEU A 22 16.14 -4.23 8.77
CA LEU A 22 16.12 -2.82 8.41
C LEU A 22 17.24 -2.55 7.41
N ILE A 23 16.86 -2.20 6.19
CA ILE A 23 17.80 -1.87 5.11
C ILE A 23 17.66 -0.38 4.83
N GLY A 24 18.77 0.34 4.84
CA GLY A 24 18.82 1.75 4.46
C GLY A 24 18.73 1.90 2.94
N HIS A 25 19.86 2.18 2.28
CA HIS A 25 19.92 2.20 0.82
C HIS A 25 19.77 0.79 0.24
N ALA A 26 18.53 0.43 -0.10
CA ALA A 26 18.15 -0.89 -0.61
C ALA A 26 18.61 -1.12 -2.06
N LYS A 27 19.92 -1.12 -2.30
CA LYS A 27 20.52 -1.58 -3.56
C LYS A 27 20.45 -3.11 -3.64
N ALA A 28 20.39 -3.66 -4.86
CA ALA A 28 20.22 -5.10 -5.07
C ALA A 28 21.22 -5.99 -4.31
N HIS A 29 22.52 -5.63 -4.30
CA HIS A 29 23.54 -6.40 -3.57
C HIS A 29 23.40 -6.30 -2.05
N VAL A 30 22.90 -5.18 -1.52
CA VAL A 30 22.65 -5.00 -0.08
C VAL A 30 21.47 -5.86 0.34
N ILE A 31 20.41 -5.89 -0.47
CA ILE A 31 19.25 -6.76 -0.27
C ILE A 31 19.69 -8.23 -0.30
N LEU A 32 20.53 -8.61 -1.26
CA LEU A 32 21.04 -9.98 -1.40
C LEU A 32 21.85 -10.42 -0.18
N SER A 33 22.80 -9.58 0.27
CA SER A 33 23.60 -9.88 1.47
C SER A 33 22.72 -10.01 2.72
N ALA A 34 21.76 -9.10 2.91
CA ALA A 34 20.80 -9.17 4.00
C ALA A 34 19.91 -10.43 3.91
N PHE A 35 19.51 -10.82 2.71
CA PHE A 35 18.73 -12.05 2.48
C PHE A 35 19.52 -13.29 2.93
N TYR A 36 20.79 -13.42 2.55
CA TYR A 36 21.62 -14.54 3.00
C TYR A 36 21.76 -14.61 4.52
N GLN A 37 21.94 -13.46 5.19
CA GLN A 37 21.95 -13.41 6.66
C GLN A 37 20.63 -13.89 7.27
N CYS A 38 19.49 -13.61 6.63
CA CYS A 38 18.18 -14.10 7.10
C CYS A 38 18.00 -15.60 6.90
N MET A 39 18.58 -16.14 5.83
CA MET A 39 18.36 -17.51 5.38
C MET A 39 19.35 -18.51 5.96
N GLU A 40 20.26 -18.11 6.86
CA GLU A 40 21.29 -18.97 7.46
C GLU A 40 20.73 -20.27 8.07
N LYS A 41 19.51 -20.21 8.63
CA LYS A 41 18.83 -21.36 9.25
C LYS A 41 18.09 -22.25 8.25
N LEU A 42 18.03 -21.88 6.98
CA LEU A 42 17.25 -22.53 5.94
C LEU A 42 18.16 -23.05 4.82
N LYS A 43 17.77 -24.15 4.20
CA LYS A 43 18.51 -24.73 3.07
C LYS A 43 18.11 -24.02 1.78
N LEU A 44 19.00 -23.21 1.23
CA LEU A 44 18.77 -22.47 -0.02
C LEU A 44 18.44 -23.40 -1.20
N SER A 45 19.05 -24.59 -1.25
CA SER A 45 18.75 -25.64 -2.26
C SER A 45 17.32 -26.20 -2.21
N LYS A 46 16.52 -25.84 -1.19
CA LYS A 46 15.11 -26.22 -1.08
C LYS A 46 14.15 -25.06 -1.39
N ILE A 47 14.67 -23.90 -1.78
CA ILE A 47 13.82 -22.75 -2.14
C ILE A 47 13.13 -23.06 -3.46
N LEU A 48 11.81 -23.21 -3.44
CA LEU A 48 11.05 -23.42 -4.65
C LEU A 48 10.86 -22.11 -5.44
N GLN A 49 10.57 -21.01 -4.76
CA GLN A 49 10.16 -19.75 -5.38
C GLN A 49 10.39 -18.57 -4.42
N ILE A 50 10.62 -17.38 -4.97
CA ILE A 50 10.74 -16.13 -4.22
C ILE A 50 9.70 -15.14 -4.70
N SER A 51 8.80 -14.76 -3.80
CA SER A 51 7.75 -13.78 -4.06
C SER A 51 8.23 -12.38 -3.72
N MET A 52 8.14 -11.47 -4.68
CA MET A 52 8.57 -10.07 -4.54
C MET A 52 7.69 -9.13 -5.39
N ASP A 53 7.72 -7.84 -5.09
CA ASP A 53 7.12 -6.79 -5.91
C ASP A 53 7.98 -6.46 -7.15
N GLY A 54 7.46 -5.60 -8.03
CA GLY A 54 8.01 -5.34 -9.36
C GLY A 54 9.12 -4.28 -9.54
N PRO A 55 9.66 -3.56 -8.54
CA PRO A 55 10.75 -2.63 -8.78
C PRO A 55 12.00 -3.31 -9.38
N ASN A 56 12.71 -2.59 -10.28
CA ASN A 56 13.92 -3.10 -10.95
C ASN A 56 15.00 -3.61 -10.00
N VAL A 57 15.07 -3.04 -8.78
CA VAL A 57 16.06 -3.47 -7.78
C VAL A 57 15.79 -4.89 -7.27
N ASN A 58 14.53 -5.29 -7.19
CA ASN A 58 14.14 -6.63 -6.75
C ASN A 58 14.33 -7.66 -7.87
N TRP A 59 14.06 -7.27 -9.12
CA TRP A 59 14.48 -8.04 -10.29
C TRP A 59 15.97 -8.31 -10.29
N LYS A 60 16.79 -7.27 -10.05
CA LYS A 60 18.24 -7.45 -10.02
C LYS A 60 18.71 -8.32 -8.85
N PHE A 61 18.06 -8.21 -7.69
CA PHE A 61 18.28 -9.11 -6.56
C PHE A 61 17.99 -10.56 -6.94
N PHE A 62 16.84 -10.83 -7.57
CA PHE A 62 16.44 -12.18 -7.97
C PHE A 62 17.36 -12.78 -9.02
N GLU A 63 17.76 -12.01 -10.04
CA GLU A 63 18.76 -12.45 -11.03
C GLU A 63 20.08 -12.87 -10.38
N ASN A 64 20.60 -12.06 -9.46
CA ASN A 64 21.85 -12.36 -8.78
C ASN A 64 21.71 -13.61 -7.89
N LEU A 65 20.58 -13.74 -7.19
CA LEU A 65 20.31 -14.92 -6.36
C LEU A 65 20.19 -16.19 -7.20
N GLN A 66 19.54 -16.13 -8.36
CA GLN A 66 19.48 -17.27 -9.29
C GLN A 66 20.86 -17.71 -9.75
N ALA A 67 21.73 -16.75 -10.08
CA ALA A 67 23.11 -17.05 -10.49
C ALA A 67 23.90 -17.75 -9.36
N ASP A 68 23.72 -17.33 -8.11
CA ASP A 68 24.35 -17.97 -6.95
C ASP A 68 23.75 -19.37 -6.69
N LEU A 69 22.42 -19.52 -6.79
CA LEU A 69 21.74 -20.80 -6.58
C LEU A 69 22.18 -21.86 -7.61
N GLU A 70 22.27 -21.48 -8.88
CA GLU A 70 22.72 -22.36 -9.95
C GLU A 70 24.18 -22.77 -9.76
N LYS A 71 25.03 -21.80 -9.41
CA LYS A 71 26.47 -22.03 -9.22
C LYS A 71 26.78 -22.92 -8.00
N GLU A 72 26.11 -22.70 -6.88
CA GLU A 72 26.43 -23.37 -5.61
C GLU A 72 25.64 -24.67 -5.38
N TYR A 73 24.43 -24.77 -5.94
CA TYR A 73 23.50 -25.87 -5.66
C TYR A 73 22.96 -26.57 -6.91
N SER A 74 23.29 -26.11 -8.13
CA SER A 74 22.70 -26.58 -9.39
C SER A 74 21.17 -26.59 -9.31
N HIS A 75 20.63 -25.50 -8.79
CA HIS A 75 19.21 -25.33 -8.49
C HIS A 75 18.73 -23.97 -8.97
N GLU A 76 17.55 -23.93 -9.56
CA GLU A 76 16.89 -22.70 -10.00
C GLU A 76 15.54 -22.53 -9.29
N ALA A 77 15.30 -21.35 -8.72
CA ALA A 77 14.00 -21.00 -8.16
C ALA A 77 12.99 -20.72 -9.29
N LEU A 78 11.75 -21.16 -9.13
CA LEU A 78 10.68 -20.88 -10.09
C LEU A 78 10.41 -19.37 -10.16
N SER A 79 10.46 -18.81 -11.37
CA SER A 79 10.05 -17.43 -11.64
C SER A 79 8.59 -17.38 -12.08
N ILE A 80 7.71 -16.82 -11.26
CA ILE A 80 6.29 -16.59 -11.58
C ILE A 80 5.99 -15.11 -11.89
N GLY A 81 7.03 -14.30 -12.04
CA GLY A 81 6.87 -12.85 -12.21
C GLY A 81 6.91 -12.07 -10.90
N SER A 82 6.61 -10.77 -11.00
CA SER A 82 6.43 -9.90 -9.85
C SER A 82 4.99 -9.96 -9.33
N CYS A 83 4.76 -9.35 -8.16
CA CYS A 83 3.46 -9.27 -7.53
C CYS A 83 2.37 -8.68 -8.46
N GLY A 84 1.47 -9.53 -8.95
CA GLY A 84 0.36 -9.13 -9.83
C GLY A 84 -0.58 -8.09 -9.22
N LEU A 85 -0.66 -8.02 -7.89
CA LEU A 85 -1.45 -7.00 -7.20
C LEU A 85 -0.93 -5.58 -7.49
N HIS A 86 0.40 -5.40 -7.56
CA HIS A 86 1.00 -4.12 -7.93
C HIS A 86 0.70 -3.73 -9.38
N ILE A 87 0.63 -4.71 -10.29
CA ILE A 87 0.24 -4.48 -11.69
C ILE A 87 -1.18 -3.94 -11.75
N LEU A 88 -2.11 -4.59 -11.03
CA LEU A 88 -3.50 -4.14 -10.98
C LEU A 88 -3.64 -2.76 -10.33
N HIS A 89 -2.96 -2.50 -9.20
CA HIS A 89 -2.95 -1.19 -8.57
C HIS A 89 -2.48 -0.08 -9.52
N ASN A 90 -1.40 -0.35 -10.25
CA ASN A 90 -0.89 0.59 -11.24
C ASN A 90 -1.86 0.76 -12.41
N ALA A 91 -2.49 -0.31 -12.90
CA ALA A 91 -3.49 -0.23 -13.97
C ALA A 91 -4.67 0.67 -13.58
N PHE A 92 -5.22 0.52 -12.37
CA PHE A 92 -6.27 1.39 -11.85
C PHE A 92 -5.80 2.85 -11.73
N LYS A 93 -4.60 3.07 -11.18
CA LYS A 93 -4.01 4.41 -11.08
C LYS A 93 -3.90 5.09 -12.45
N TYR A 94 -3.37 4.39 -13.45
CA TYR A 94 -3.25 4.92 -14.80
C TYR A 94 -4.62 5.15 -15.43
N GLY A 95 -5.55 4.21 -15.27
CA GLY A 95 -6.93 4.35 -15.74
C GLY A 95 -7.59 5.61 -15.17
N GLU A 96 -7.49 5.84 -13.87
CA GLU A 96 -8.00 7.06 -13.23
C GLU A 96 -7.33 8.32 -13.78
N SER A 97 -6.00 8.33 -13.88
CA SER A 97 -5.26 9.48 -14.44
C SER A 97 -5.68 9.80 -15.88
N SER A 98 -6.01 8.79 -16.69
CA SER A 98 -6.49 8.96 -18.06
C SER A 98 -7.91 9.54 -18.15
N THR A 99 -8.73 9.43 -17.10
CA THR A 99 -10.08 10.04 -17.10
C THR A 99 -10.06 11.56 -16.95
N GLY A 100 -9.03 12.11 -16.32
CA GLY A 100 -8.97 13.53 -15.94
C GLY A 100 -9.96 13.94 -14.84
N TRP A 101 -10.61 12.99 -14.16
CA TRP A 101 -11.64 13.28 -13.15
C TRP A 101 -11.10 13.70 -11.78
N ASN A 102 -9.78 13.62 -11.56
CA ASN A 102 -9.12 13.96 -10.29
C ASN A 102 -9.75 13.25 -9.07
N ILE A 103 -10.11 11.98 -9.24
CA ILE A 103 -10.78 11.18 -8.20
C ILE A 103 -9.86 11.05 -7.00
N SER A 104 -8.58 10.77 -7.26
CA SER A 104 -7.54 10.65 -6.23
C SER A 104 -7.46 11.89 -5.35
N GLU A 105 -7.57 13.08 -5.94
CA GLU A 105 -7.48 14.38 -5.27
C GLU A 105 -8.71 14.62 -4.41
N ILE A 106 -9.91 14.31 -4.91
CA ILE A 106 -11.16 14.43 -4.16
C ILE A 106 -11.11 13.53 -2.91
N LEU A 107 -10.87 12.23 -3.09
CA LEU A 107 -10.83 11.25 -1.98
C LEU A 107 -9.76 11.61 -0.95
N THR A 108 -8.59 12.06 -1.41
CA THR A 108 -7.53 12.53 -0.50
C THR A 108 -7.98 13.78 0.26
N SER A 109 -8.58 14.76 -0.41
CA SER A 109 -9.02 16.03 0.18
C SER A 109 -10.13 15.84 1.20
N LEU A 110 -11.07 14.92 0.96
CA LEU A 110 -12.13 14.58 1.91
C LEU A 110 -11.54 14.10 3.24
N CYS A 111 -10.57 13.18 3.20
CA CYS A 111 -9.88 12.75 4.41
C CYS A 111 -9.21 13.93 5.13
N TRP A 112 -8.53 14.82 4.39
CA TRP A 112 -7.84 15.98 4.97
C TRP A 112 -8.76 17.12 5.44
N LEU A 113 -10.01 17.15 4.99
CA LEU A 113 -11.02 18.10 5.46
C LEU A 113 -11.31 17.93 6.94
N SER A 114 -11.32 16.68 7.42
CA SER A 114 -11.59 16.37 8.84
C SER A 114 -10.34 15.93 9.60
N LYS A 115 -9.27 15.54 8.91
CA LYS A 115 -8.03 15.11 9.55
C LYS A 115 -7.35 16.30 10.24
N ASP A 116 -6.90 16.05 11.46
CA ASP A 116 -6.14 16.99 12.31
C ASP A 116 -6.85 18.33 12.58
N SER A 117 -8.18 18.37 12.50
CA SER A 117 -8.98 19.57 12.77
C SER A 117 -10.20 19.25 13.64
N PRO A 118 -10.07 19.35 14.98
CA PRO A 118 -11.17 19.09 15.90
C PRO A 118 -12.41 19.95 15.62
N ALA A 119 -12.23 21.24 15.33
CA ALA A 119 -13.33 22.16 15.02
C ALA A 119 -14.13 21.70 13.79
N ARG A 120 -13.46 21.40 12.66
CA ARG A 120 -14.13 20.91 11.45
C ARG A 120 -14.84 19.58 11.67
N ARG A 121 -14.31 18.73 12.56
CA ARG A 121 -14.95 17.45 12.94
C ARG A 121 -16.20 17.68 13.77
N GLU A 122 -16.16 18.58 14.74
CA GLU A 122 -17.33 18.97 15.54
C GLU A 122 -18.41 19.54 14.64
N ASP A 123 -18.09 20.55 13.82
CA ASP A 123 -19.00 21.17 12.86
C ASP A 123 -19.63 20.12 11.93
N PHE A 124 -18.81 19.26 11.32
CA PHE A 124 -19.30 18.18 10.46
C PHE A 124 -20.23 17.23 11.20
N LEU A 125 -19.90 16.85 12.44
CA LEU A 125 -20.77 16.02 13.27
C LEU A 125 -22.07 16.71 13.64
N THR A 126 -22.12 18.04 13.81
CA THR A 126 -23.41 18.71 14.08
C THR A 126 -24.39 18.57 12.91
N LEU A 127 -23.86 18.52 11.68
CA LEU A 127 -24.66 18.42 10.46
C LEU A 127 -24.94 16.99 10.01
N SER A 128 -23.93 16.12 10.14
CA SER A 128 -23.95 14.79 9.55
C SER A 128 -25.05 13.97 10.20
N THR A 129 -25.87 13.34 9.37
CA THR A 129 -26.90 12.41 9.83
C THR A 129 -26.28 11.09 10.27
N LEU A 130 -25.27 10.63 9.52
CA LEU A 130 -24.62 9.34 9.73
C LEU A 130 -23.53 9.36 10.80
N LYS A 131 -23.06 10.55 11.20
CA LYS A 131 -21.94 10.76 12.15
C LYS A 131 -20.68 9.95 11.79
N LYS A 132 -20.44 9.77 10.49
CA LYS A 132 -19.31 9.00 9.94
C LYS A 132 -18.35 9.94 9.23
N PHE A 133 -17.05 9.73 9.45
CA PHE A 133 -16.00 10.47 8.75
C PHE A 133 -15.50 9.74 7.50
N PRO A 134 -14.88 10.48 6.55
CA PRO A 134 -14.10 9.88 5.47
C PRO A 134 -13.04 8.92 5.98
N LEU A 135 -12.73 7.87 5.21
CA LEU A 135 -11.62 6.98 5.50
C LEU A 135 -10.38 7.39 4.69
N LYS A 136 -9.21 6.91 5.12
CA LYS A 136 -7.95 7.23 4.44
C LYS A 136 -7.88 6.50 3.09
N PHE A 137 -7.85 7.27 2.01
CA PHE A 137 -7.51 6.80 0.68
C PHE A 137 -5.99 6.68 0.49
N CYS A 138 -5.52 5.61 -0.16
CA CYS A 138 -4.10 5.39 -0.47
C CYS A 138 -3.85 5.31 -1.99
N LYS A 139 -3.21 6.32 -2.57
CA LYS A 139 -2.94 6.43 -4.02
C LYS A 139 -2.14 5.27 -4.63
N ALA A 140 -1.45 4.47 -3.81
CA ALA A 140 -0.64 3.33 -4.25
C ALA A 140 -1.38 1.98 -4.16
N ARG A 141 -2.56 1.94 -3.52
CA ARG A 141 -3.27 0.73 -3.08
C ARG A 141 -4.74 0.81 -3.50
N TRP A 142 -4.96 0.87 -4.81
CA TRP A 142 -6.27 1.15 -5.41
C TRP A 142 -7.32 0.10 -5.07
N LEU A 143 -6.99 -1.19 -5.17
CA LEU A 143 -7.93 -2.26 -4.88
C LEU A 143 -8.32 -2.35 -3.39
N GLU A 144 -7.46 -1.93 -2.46
CA GLU A 144 -7.80 -1.92 -1.04
C GLU A 144 -8.61 -0.68 -0.63
N ASN A 145 -8.79 0.31 -1.52
CA ASN A 145 -9.50 1.55 -1.21
C ASN A 145 -11.04 1.43 -1.32
N VAL A 146 -11.60 0.28 -1.70
CA VAL A 146 -13.06 0.09 -1.83
C VAL A 146 -13.83 0.60 -0.60
N PRO A 147 -13.47 0.23 0.65
CA PRO A 147 -14.18 0.73 1.83
C PRO A 147 -14.10 2.25 1.99
N ALA A 148 -13.01 2.88 1.54
CA ALA A 148 -12.87 4.34 1.59
C ALA A 148 -13.77 5.03 0.57
N VAL A 149 -13.81 4.51 -0.66
CA VAL A 149 -14.69 5.03 -1.72
C VAL A 149 -16.17 4.86 -1.34
N GLU A 150 -16.56 3.69 -0.84
CA GLU A 150 -17.92 3.44 -0.37
C GLU A 150 -18.30 4.36 0.79
N ARG A 151 -17.37 4.62 1.72
CA ARG A 151 -17.58 5.59 2.80
C ARG A 151 -17.85 6.98 2.24
N ASP A 152 -17.05 7.43 1.29
CA ASP A 152 -17.14 8.78 0.73
C ASP A 152 -18.44 8.96 -0.05
N ILE A 153 -18.89 7.94 -0.81
CA ILE A 153 -20.21 7.92 -1.46
C ILE A 153 -21.32 8.02 -0.40
N GLN A 154 -21.22 7.22 0.67
CA GLN A 154 -22.23 7.19 1.73
C GLN A 154 -22.40 8.55 2.43
N ILE A 155 -21.30 9.27 2.69
CA ILE A 155 -21.33 10.56 3.40
C ILE A 155 -21.40 11.77 2.46
N TRP A 156 -21.44 11.56 1.14
CA TRP A 156 -21.40 12.64 0.15
C TRP A 156 -22.46 13.74 0.40
N PRO A 157 -23.73 13.42 0.73
CA PRO A 157 -24.73 14.46 1.03
C PRO A 157 -24.34 15.32 2.25
N ASP A 158 -23.79 14.70 3.31
CA ASP A 158 -23.33 15.40 4.51
C ASP A 158 -22.15 16.32 4.18
N VAL A 159 -21.22 15.86 3.33
CA VAL A 159 -20.07 16.65 2.84
C VAL A 159 -20.54 17.88 2.07
N VAL A 160 -21.45 17.70 1.11
CA VAL A 160 -22.00 18.81 0.31
C VAL A 160 -22.67 19.84 1.22
N SER A 161 -23.48 19.38 2.18
CA SER A 161 -24.15 20.27 3.15
C SER A 161 -23.14 21.06 3.99
N TYR A 162 -22.10 20.39 4.48
CA TYR A 162 -21.04 21.01 5.26
C TYR A 162 -20.30 22.09 4.48
N VAL A 163 -19.83 21.77 3.26
CA VAL A 163 -19.10 22.74 2.41
C VAL A 163 -19.97 23.96 2.11
N GLN A 164 -21.23 23.77 1.76
CA GLN A 164 -22.16 24.89 1.50
C GLN A 164 -22.37 25.78 2.73
N LYS A 165 -22.42 25.21 3.94
CA LYS A 165 -22.54 26.00 5.18
C LYS A 165 -21.26 26.76 5.51
N VAL A 166 -20.09 26.18 5.24
CA VAL A 166 -18.81 26.89 5.35
C VAL A 166 -18.76 28.06 4.37
N GLU A 167 -19.16 27.86 3.11
CA GLU A 167 -19.19 28.93 2.09
C GLU A 167 -20.14 30.08 2.45
N LYS A 168 -21.28 29.76 3.08
CA LYS A 168 -22.23 30.76 3.60
C LYS A 168 -21.78 31.43 4.90
N GLY A 169 -20.60 31.08 5.43
CA GLY A 169 -20.05 31.66 6.65
C GLY A 169 -20.71 31.18 7.94
N VAL A 170 -21.51 30.10 7.89
CA VAL A 170 -22.15 29.52 9.08
C VAL A 170 -21.11 28.92 10.03
N PHE A 171 -20.08 28.28 9.47
CA PHE A 171 -18.94 27.75 10.22
C PHE A 171 -17.70 28.57 9.91
N VAL A 172 -17.03 29.07 10.96
CA VAL A 172 -15.83 29.88 10.84
C VAL A 172 -14.62 28.95 10.71
N THR A 173 -14.19 28.69 9.48
CA THR A 173 -12.86 28.12 9.27
C THR A 173 -11.82 29.23 9.43
N LYS A 174 -11.02 29.18 10.51
CA LYS A 174 -9.82 30.03 10.58
C LYS A 174 -8.95 29.64 9.38
N LYS A 175 -8.73 30.57 8.44
CA LYS A 175 -7.76 30.37 7.36
C LYS A 175 -6.41 30.11 8.01
N THR A 176 -5.98 28.85 8.04
CA THR A 176 -4.59 28.53 8.36
C THR A 176 -3.77 29.18 7.25
N LYS A 177 -2.96 30.18 7.58
CA LYS A 177 -1.94 30.66 6.65
C LYS A 177 -1.13 29.43 6.24
N ALA A 178 -1.09 29.14 4.95
CA ALA A 178 -0.15 28.16 4.42
C ALA A 178 1.25 28.64 4.87
N ILE A 179 1.95 27.80 5.62
CA ILE A 179 3.38 27.97 5.93
C ILE A 179 4.14 27.43 4.73
#